data_AF-A0A962EJ98-F1
#
_entry.id   AF-A0A962EJ98-F1
#
_cell.length_a   1.000
_cell.length_b   1.000
_cell.length_c   1.000
_cell.angle_alpha   90.00
_cell.angle_beta   90.00
_cell.angle_gamma   90.00
#
_symmetry.space_group_name_H-M   'P 1'
#
loop_
_entity.id
_entity.type
_entity.pdbx_description
1 polymer ?
#
loop_
_entity_poly.entity_id
_entity_poly.type
_entity_poly.pdbx_seq_one_letter_code
_entity_poly.pdbx_strand_id
1 'polypeptide(L)'
;MKKLFPYLITLLLITACSENSKTVSDTTASSTDGGVLSENAASQSLRDEFPKEISHATRNEKKRGSETPDESHGGSGNTDEKVEQADSSGYVASGIEAELMENFKPRNKIERARNSTLFIDSGFGTGSGFFFDENCTIVTNKHVVQLDYPDIKNMKLEKQYVDMQLKRGVVNREEREKLHENQANLEKALKAFKPNGIANRIVITLVNGRELMAKL
;
A
#
# COMPACT_ATOMS: atom_id res chain seq x y z
N MET A 1 3.34 19.81 -33.49
CA MET A 1 3.52 20.05 -32.05
C MET A 1 2.95 18.87 -31.29
N LYS A 2 3.80 17.92 -30.88
CA LYS A 2 3.39 16.73 -30.12
C LYS A 2 3.15 17.16 -28.67
N LYS A 3 1.95 16.89 -28.16
CA LYS A 3 1.53 17.18 -26.78
C LYS A 3 2.46 16.46 -25.80
N LEU A 4 3.48 17.16 -25.31
CA LEU A 4 4.20 16.77 -24.11
C LEU A 4 3.30 17.13 -22.92
N PHE A 5 3.14 16.20 -21.98
CA PHE A 5 2.33 16.26 -20.75
C PHE A 5 0.83 15.93 -20.89
N PRO A 6 0.45 14.73 -20.40
CA PRO A 6 -0.77 14.66 -19.59
C PRO A 6 -0.66 13.73 -18.37
N TYR A 7 0.54 13.45 -17.85
CA TYR A 7 0.66 12.77 -16.55
C TYR A 7 0.69 13.81 -15.42
N LEU A 8 -0.36 14.62 -15.34
CA LEU A 8 -0.61 15.35 -14.10
C LEU A 8 -0.96 14.28 -13.07
N ILE A 9 -0.05 14.04 -12.11
CA ILE A 9 -0.32 13.13 -10.99
C ILE A 9 -1.52 13.73 -10.26
N THR A 10 -2.70 13.18 -10.52
CA THR A 10 -3.94 13.63 -9.90
C THR A 10 -4.00 12.95 -8.55
N LEU A 11 -3.81 13.72 -7.49
CA LEU A 11 -3.93 13.24 -6.13
C LEU A 11 -5.39 13.33 -5.66
N LEU A 12 -5.77 12.44 -4.77
CA LEU A 12 -7.09 12.38 -4.18
C LEU A 12 -6.96 12.19 -2.67
N LEU A 13 -7.88 12.81 -1.91
CA LEU A 13 -7.97 12.71 -0.46
C LEU A 13 -8.98 11.63 -0.08
N ILE A 14 -8.56 10.68 0.76
CA ILE A 14 -9.43 9.68 1.37
C ILE A 14 -9.30 9.77 2.88
N THR A 15 -10.30 9.32 3.63
CA THR A 15 -10.26 9.35 5.11
C THR A 15 -10.33 7.95 5.67
N ALA A 16 -9.44 7.62 6.60
CA ALA A 16 -9.40 6.31 7.24
C ALA A 16 -9.15 6.44 8.74
N CYS A 17 -10.20 6.77 9.49
CA CYS A 17 -10.15 6.73 10.94
C CYS A 17 -10.84 5.49 11.50
N SER A 18 -10.26 4.97 12.57
CA SER A 18 -10.91 4.00 13.44
C SER A 18 -12.01 4.71 14.24
N GLU A 19 -13.23 4.16 14.26
CA GLU A 19 -14.36 4.71 15.03
C GLU A 19 -14.15 4.64 16.56
N ASN A 20 -13.01 4.11 17.02
CA ASN A 20 -12.72 3.93 18.45
C ASN A 20 -12.04 5.09 19.16
N SER A 21 -11.76 6.24 18.53
CA SER A 21 -11.28 7.43 19.26
C SER A 21 -12.44 8.29 19.77
N LYS A 22 -13.41 7.69 20.48
CA LYS A 22 -14.19 8.50 21.42
C LYS A 22 -13.25 8.88 22.56
N THR A 23 -12.97 10.17 22.62
CA THR A 23 -12.39 10.90 23.76
C THR A 23 -12.67 10.21 25.09
N VAL A 24 -11.67 9.52 25.65
CA VAL A 24 -11.66 9.14 27.06
C VAL A 24 -10.90 10.24 27.79
N SER A 25 -11.64 11.28 28.14
CA SER A 25 -11.31 12.15 29.26
C SER A 25 -12.39 11.95 30.31
N ASP A 26 -11.94 11.49 31.49
CA ASP A 26 -12.65 11.40 32.76
C ASP A 26 -13.81 10.38 32.88
N THR A 27 -13.56 9.29 33.63
CA THR A 27 -14.09 9.13 35.01
C THR A 27 -13.53 7.86 35.65
N THR A 28 -13.16 8.02 36.92
CA THR A 28 -12.53 7.13 37.89
C THR A 28 -13.34 5.90 38.34
N ALA A 29 -12.58 4.82 38.60
CA ALA A 29 -12.68 3.85 39.72
C ALA A 29 -13.66 2.64 39.70
N SER A 30 -13.12 1.55 40.31
CA SER A 30 -13.74 0.32 40.87
C SER A 30 -13.64 -0.92 39.97
N SER A 31 -12.66 -1.83 40.16
CA SER A 31 -12.69 -3.07 41.00
C SER A 31 -13.73 -4.10 40.50
N THR A 32 -13.52 -5.41 40.32
CA THR A 32 -12.68 -6.46 40.93
C THR A 32 -12.81 -7.75 40.08
N ASP A 33 -11.81 -8.63 40.17
CA ASP A 33 -11.83 -10.11 40.13
C ASP A 33 -12.41 -10.94 38.96
N GLY A 34 -11.52 -11.80 38.42
CA GLY A 34 -11.65 -13.26 38.59
C GLY A 34 -12.15 -14.09 37.41
N GLY A 35 -11.30 -14.99 36.89
CA GLY A 35 -11.75 -16.15 36.09
C GLY A 35 -10.70 -16.77 35.18
N VAL A 36 -10.34 -18.04 35.45
CA VAL A 36 -9.30 -18.86 34.81
C VAL A 36 -9.94 -20.01 33.99
N LEU A 37 -9.19 -20.54 33.00
CA LEU A 37 -9.32 -21.85 32.29
C LEU A 37 -10.40 -21.90 31.17
N SER A 38 -10.30 -22.66 30.06
CA SER A 38 -9.30 -23.60 29.51
C SER A 38 -9.57 -23.80 27.99
N GLU A 39 -8.48 -24.14 27.28
CA GLU A 39 -8.28 -25.09 26.16
C GLU A 39 -9.14 -25.20 24.88
N ASN A 40 -8.42 -25.66 23.85
CA ASN A 40 -8.79 -26.41 22.63
C ASN A 40 -9.11 -25.56 21.39
N ALA A 41 -8.66 -25.91 20.17
CA ALA A 41 -7.76 -26.95 19.69
C ALA A 41 -7.38 -26.63 18.22
N ALA A 42 -6.27 -27.21 17.79
CA ALA A 42 -5.94 -27.71 16.46
C ALA A 42 -6.39 -26.93 15.21
N SER A 43 -5.41 -26.53 14.39
CA SER A 43 -5.45 -26.79 12.94
C SER A 43 -4.03 -26.85 12.37
N GLN A 44 -3.68 -28.05 11.92
CA GLN A 44 -2.59 -28.35 11.00
C GLN A 44 -2.89 -27.70 9.63
N SER A 45 -1.86 -27.42 8.83
CA SER A 45 -1.81 -27.76 7.39
C SER A 45 -0.79 -26.90 6.62
N LEU A 46 0.20 -27.60 6.06
CA LEU A 46 0.75 -27.47 4.71
C LEU A 46 1.10 -26.05 4.21
N ARG A 47 2.40 -25.78 4.15
CA ARG A 47 2.96 -24.90 3.13
C ARG A 47 3.96 -25.69 2.31
N ASP A 48 3.45 -26.10 1.15
CA ASP A 48 4.21 -26.65 0.04
C ASP A 48 5.19 -25.62 -0.53
N GLU A 49 6.19 -26.22 -1.15
CA GLU A 49 7.38 -25.68 -1.77
C GLU A 49 7.05 -24.67 -2.88
N PHE A 50 7.68 -23.49 -2.81
CA PHE A 50 7.78 -22.59 -3.96
C PHE A 50 9.08 -22.91 -4.73
N PRO A 51 9.01 -23.21 -6.04
CA PRO A 51 10.19 -23.42 -6.86
C PRO A 51 10.89 -22.08 -7.13
N LYS A 52 12.20 -22.06 -6.86
CA LYS A 52 13.14 -21.00 -7.27
C LYS A 52 13.75 -21.35 -8.61
N GLU A 53 13.28 -20.76 -9.70
CA GLU A 53 14.04 -20.44 -10.92
C GLU A 53 13.25 -19.30 -11.61
N ILE A 54 13.76 -18.28 -12.31
CA ILE A 54 14.94 -18.09 -13.16
C ILE A 54 15.20 -16.57 -13.19
N SER A 55 16.45 -16.12 -13.11
CA SER A 55 16.95 -15.04 -13.98
C SER A 55 18.48 -15.00 -13.99
N HIS A 56 19.02 -15.68 -15.00
CA HIS A 56 20.40 -15.48 -15.45
C HIS A 56 20.53 -14.09 -16.08
N ALA A 57 21.16 -13.16 -15.36
CA ALA A 57 21.71 -11.95 -15.94
C ALA A 57 23.17 -12.21 -16.34
N THR A 58 23.42 -12.19 -17.63
CA THR A 58 24.75 -12.29 -18.25
C THR A 58 25.58 -11.06 -17.91
N ARG A 59 26.66 -11.27 -17.14
CA ARG A 59 27.66 -10.27 -16.75
C ARG A 59 28.77 -10.24 -17.79
N ASN A 60 28.84 -9.15 -18.57
CA ASN A 60 29.97 -8.87 -19.47
C ASN A 60 31.17 -8.37 -18.66
N GLU A 61 32.25 -9.16 -18.62
CA GLU A 61 33.55 -8.74 -18.11
C GLU A 61 34.34 -8.00 -19.20
N LYS A 62 34.62 -6.72 -18.96
CA LYS A 62 35.61 -5.94 -19.74
C LYS A 62 36.80 -5.63 -18.83
N LYS A 63 37.92 -6.34 -19.06
CA LYS A 63 39.24 -6.11 -18.46
C LYS A 63 39.89 -4.81 -18.98
N ARG A 64 40.40 -4.00 -18.06
CA ARG A 64 41.49 -2.99 -18.18
C ARG A 64 42.01 -2.80 -16.75
N GLY A 65 43.25 -3.17 -16.40
CA GLY A 65 44.50 -2.45 -16.73
C GLY A 65 44.58 -1.21 -15.82
N SER A 66 45.06 -1.34 -14.59
CA SER A 66 46.44 -1.05 -14.09
C SER A 66 46.73 0.43 -13.85
N GLU A 67 47.30 0.72 -12.66
CA GLU A 67 48.20 1.83 -12.27
C GLU A 67 47.75 2.66 -11.04
N THR A 68 48.54 2.53 -9.97
CA THR A 68 48.81 3.48 -8.87
C THR A 68 49.93 4.44 -9.33
N PRO A 69 50.08 5.70 -8.83
CA PRO A 69 50.40 5.97 -7.42
C PRO A 69 49.92 7.30 -6.79
N ASP A 70 49.99 7.33 -5.46
CA ASP A 70 50.23 8.42 -4.49
C ASP A 70 50.03 9.89 -4.88
N GLU A 71 49.24 10.63 -4.09
CA GLU A 71 49.77 11.61 -3.11
C GLU A 71 48.65 12.31 -2.30
N SER A 72 49.03 12.64 -1.06
CA SER A 72 48.36 13.40 0.00
C SER A 72 47.76 14.75 -0.41
N HIS A 73 46.81 15.25 0.41
CA HIS A 73 46.43 16.65 0.81
C HIS A 73 44.97 16.51 1.32
N GLY A 74 44.55 16.79 2.57
CA GLY A 74 44.77 17.95 3.43
C GLY A 74 43.42 18.68 3.63
N GLY A 75 42.83 18.63 4.83
CA GLY A 75 41.61 19.37 5.25
C GLY A 75 40.50 18.44 5.75
N SER A 76 40.34 18.15 7.04
CA SER A 76 39.99 19.04 8.17
C SER A 76 38.78 19.92 7.86
N GLY A 77 37.62 19.43 8.28
CA GLY A 77 36.32 20.09 8.17
C GLY A 77 35.31 19.34 9.03
N ASN A 78 35.53 19.36 10.35
CA ASN A 78 34.50 19.05 11.33
C ASN A 78 33.39 20.09 11.19
N THR A 79 32.27 19.70 10.59
CA THR A 79 30.99 20.32 10.90
C THR A 79 30.12 19.21 11.46
N ASP A 80 30.17 19.10 12.79
CA ASP A 80 29.10 18.56 13.61
C ASP A 80 27.83 19.36 13.29
N GLU A 81 27.13 18.96 12.23
CA GLU A 81 25.71 19.28 12.08
C GLU A 81 24.98 18.51 13.17
N LYS A 82 24.87 19.19 14.30
CA LYS A 82 23.89 18.97 15.35
C LYS A 82 22.51 18.93 14.69
N VAL A 83 22.10 17.74 14.26
CA VAL A 83 20.74 17.48 13.80
C VAL A 83 19.83 17.84 14.95
N GLU A 84 19.19 18.99 14.82
CA GLU A 84 18.29 19.56 15.80
C GLU A 84 17.29 18.50 16.26
N GLN A 85 17.42 18.21 17.54
CA GLN A 85 16.44 17.59 18.39
C GLN A 85 15.05 18.10 18.04
N ALA A 86 14.13 17.14 18.01
CA ALA A 86 12.71 17.30 17.86
C ALA A 86 12.20 18.61 18.49
N ASP A 87 11.53 19.40 17.65
CA ASP A 87 10.50 20.34 18.04
C ASP A 87 9.69 19.74 19.21
N SER A 88 9.94 20.27 20.39
CA SER A 88 9.29 19.95 21.66
C SER A 88 8.19 20.97 21.93
N SER A 89 7.44 21.39 20.91
CA SER A 89 6.06 21.81 21.15
C SER A 89 5.31 20.61 21.74
N GLY A 90 4.48 20.83 22.76
CA GLY A 90 3.78 19.80 23.54
C GLY A 90 2.71 19.05 22.74
N TYR A 91 3.10 18.48 21.60
CA TYR A 91 2.28 17.69 20.72
C TYR A 91 2.04 16.33 21.36
N VAL A 92 0.86 16.17 21.93
CA VAL A 92 0.38 14.88 22.41
C VAL A 92 -0.18 14.16 21.19
N ALA A 93 0.64 13.30 20.59
CA ALA A 93 0.16 12.42 19.52
C ALA A 93 -1.05 11.64 20.03
N SER A 94 -2.09 11.55 19.20
CA SER A 94 -3.33 10.83 19.52
C SER A 94 -3.69 9.85 18.40
N GLY A 95 -4.64 8.95 18.67
CA GLY A 95 -5.15 8.01 17.68
C GLY A 95 -4.08 7.09 17.05
N ILE A 96 -4.11 6.97 15.72
CA ILE A 96 -3.23 6.08 14.96
C ILE A 96 -1.76 6.49 15.11
N GLU A 97 -1.49 7.79 15.22
CA GLU A 97 -0.11 8.28 15.39
C GLU A 97 0.47 7.85 16.72
N ALA A 98 -0.29 7.97 17.82
CA ALA A 98 0.15 7.55 19.15
C ALA A 98 0.53 6.06 19.18
N GLU A 99 -0.32 5.22 18.60
CA GLU A 99 -0.09 3.77 18.51
C GLU A 99 1.15 3.42 17.67
N LEU A 100 1.35 4.13 16.56
CA LEU A 100 2.55 3.96 15.74
C LEU A 100 3.80 4.44 16.47
N MET A 101 3.72 5.48 17.29
CA MET A 101 4.85 5.92 18.10
C MET A 101 5.19 4.95 19.23
N GLU A 102 4.20 4.26 19.81
CA GLU A 102 4.41 3.27 20.86
C GLU A 102 5.17 2.05 20.33
N ASN A 103 4.73 1.50 19.20
CA ASN A 103 5.30 0.27 18.63
C ASN A 103 6.48 0.51 17.67
N PHE A 104 6.52 1.68 17.02
CA PHE A 104 7.48 2.03 15.97
C PHE A 104 8.11 3.39 16.20
N LYS A 105 8.57 3.70 17.42
CA LYS A 105 9.18 5.00 17.75
C LYS A 105 10.29 5.40 16.75
N PRO A 106 10.12 6.47 15.96
CA PRO A 106 11.08 6.84 14.94
C PRO A 106 12.33 7.45 15.56
N ARG A 107 13.51 6.99 15.13
CA ARG A 107 14.83 7.45 15.60
C ARG A 107 15.43 8.54 14.73
N ASN A 108 14.91 8.71 13.51
CA ASN A 108 15.39 9.68 12.53
C ASN A 108 14.23 10.15 11.64
N LYS A 109 14.50 11.16 10.78
CA LYS A 109 13.51 11.76 9.88
C LYS A 109 12.95 10.76 8.85
N ILE A 110 13.75 9.78 8.43
CA ILE A 110 13.34 8.75 7.46
C ILE A 110 12.32 7.80 8.10
N GLU A 111 12.58 7.33 9.31
CA GLU A 111 11.66 6.47 10.06
C GLU A 111 10.34 7.19 10.37
N ARG A 112 10.40 8.49 10.68
CA ARG A 112 9.19 9.31 10.87
C ARG A 112 8.35 9.35 9.60
N ALA A 113 8.96 9.66 8.45
CA ALA A 113 8.27 9.67 7.16
C ALA A 113 7.72 8.27 6.78
N ARG A 114 8.47 7.21 7.08
CA ARG A 114 8.02 5.82 6.87
C ARG A 114 6.75 5.54 7.66
N ASN A 115 6.69 5.93 8.93
CA ASN A 115 5.53 5.67 9.78
C ASN A 115 4.28 6.42 9.30
N SER A 116 4.43 7.55 8.60
CA SER A 116 3.31 8.26 7.96
C SER A 116 2.87 7.65 6.62
N THR A 117 3.62 6.69 6.08
CA THR A 117 3.34 6.02 4.80
C THR A 117 2.51 4.76 5.02
N LEU A 118 1.62 4.46 4.09
CA LEU A 118 0.70 3.32 4.14
C LEU A 118 0.55 2.68 2.76
N PHE A 119 0.14 1.41 2.75
CA PHE A 119 -0.24 0.69 1.55
C PHE A 119 -1.75 0.74 1.35
N ILE A 120 -2.20 0.84 0.11
CA ILE A 120 -3.62 0.95 -0.26
C ILE A 120 -3.97 -0.15 -1.26
N ASP A 121 -5.05 -0.86 -0.99
CA ASP A 121 -5.68 -1.82 -1.90
C ASP A 121 -7.16 -1.48 -2.08
N SER A 122 -7.55 -1.17 -3.32
CA SER A 122 -8.93 -0.85 -3.70
C SER A 122 -9.68 -2.02 -4.36
N GLY A 123 -9.07 -3.21 -4.40
CA GLY A 123 -9.58 -4.41 -5.08
C GLY A 123 -9.27 -4.48 -6.58
N PHE A 124 -8.78 -3.39 -7.16
CA PHE A 124 -8.35 -3.31 -8.56
C PHE A 124 -7.00 -2.61 -8.71
N GLY A 125 -6.76 -1.56 -7.93
CA GLY A 125 -5.50 -0.85 -7.88
C GLY A 125 -4.83 -1.06 -6.53
N THR A 126 -3.51 -1.26 -6.55
CA THR A 126 -2.68 -1.18 -5.36
C THR A 126 -1.77 0.03 -5.47
N GLY A 127 -1.47 0.65 -4.34
CA GLY A 127 -0.64 1.84 -4.31
C GLY A 127 -0.19 2.18 -2.90
N SER A 128 0.43 3.34 -2.78
CA SER A 128 0.78 3.93 -1.49
C SER A 128 0.01 5.22 -1.26
N GLY A 129 -0.04 5.61 0.00
CA GLY A 129 -0.47 6.93 0.42
C GLY A 129 0.30 7.35 1.66
N PHE A 130 0.00 8.55 2.13
CA PHE A 130 0.52 9.03 3.39
C PHE A 130 -0.54 9.84 4.13
N PHE A 131 -0.46 9.82 5.45
CA PHE A 131 -1.28 10.70 6.29
C PHE A 131 -0.87 12.15 6.04
N PHE A 132 -1.85 12.98 5.73
CA PHE A 132 -1.71 14.42 5.53
C PHE A 132 -1.91 15.18 6.84
N ASP A 133 -2.84 14.71 7.68
CA ASP A 133 -3.20 15.32 8.95
C ASP A 133 -3.56 14.29 10.03
N GLU A 134 -3.82 14.79 11.24
CA GLU A 134 -4.25 14.04 12.41
C GLU A 134 -5.67 13.45 12.28
N ASN A 135 -6.47 13.97 11.35
CA ASN A 135 -7.84 13.52 11.09
C ASN A 135 -7.90 12.28 10.19
N CYS A 136 -6.78 11.56 10.10
CA CYS A 136 -6.59 10.42 9.21
C CYS A 136 -6.93 10.73 7.73
N THR A 137 -6.74 11.97 7.30
CA THR A 137 -6.81 12.32 5.88
C THR A 137 -5.57 11.78 5.19
N ILE A 138 -5.77 11.07 4.08
CA ILE A 138 -4.73 10.36 3.35
C ILE A 138 -4.69 10.90 1.93
N VAL A 139 -3.48 11.23 1.48
CA VAL A 139 -3.21 11.58 0.09
C VAL A 139 -2.76 10.33 -0.66
N THR A 140 -3.38 10.05 -1.79
CA THR A 140 -2.96 9.00 -2.72
C THR A 140 -3.21 9.40 -4.17
N ASN A 141 -2.75 8.57 -5.12
CA ASN A 141 -3.04 8.76 -6.52
C ASN A 141 -4.51 8.42 -6.82
N LYS A 142 -5.17 9.26 -7.63
CA LYS A 142 -6.55 9.05 -8.06
C LYS A 142 -6.77 7.66 -8.66
N HIS A 143 -5.86 7.20 -9.53
CA HIS A 143 -5.99 5.89 -10.20
C HIS A 143 -5.98 4.69 -9.25
N VAL A 144 -5.51 4.86 -8.00
CA VAL A 144 -5.54 3.81 -6.99
C VAL A 144 -6.96 3.60 -6.47
N VAL A 145 -7.77 4.66 -6.39
CA VAL A 145 -9.07 4.66 -5.69
C VAL A 145 -10.27 4.96 -6.60
N GLN A 146 -10.02 5.50 -7.79
CA GLN A 146 -11.03 5.90 -8.74
C GLN A 146 -10.60 5.60 -10.18
N LEU A 147 -11.48 4.92 -10.91
CA LEU A 147 -11.35 4.74 -12.36
C LEU A 147 -12.11 5.81 -13.12
N ASP A 148 -11.58 6.16 -14.29
CA ASP A 148 -12.28 7.06 -15.19
C ASP A 148 -13.37 6.30 -15.97
N TYR A 149 -14.42 7.04 -16.35
CA TYR A 149 -15.54 6.47 -17.11
C TYR A 149 -15.12 5.72 -18.39
N PRO A 150 -14.16 6.21 -19.20
CA PRO A 150 -13.68 5.47 -20.37
C PRO A 150 -13.12 4.10 -20.01
N ASP A 151 -12.40 3.96 -18.89
CA ASP A 151 -11.81 2.69 -18.46
C ASP A 151 -12.90 1.70 -18.07
N ILE A 152 -13.90 2.15 -17.31
CA ILE A 152 -15.06 1.34 -16.95
C ILE A 152 -15.83 0.88 -18.19
N LYS A 153 -15.99 1.77 -19.17
CA LYS A 153 -16.64 1.45 -20.44
C LYS A 153 -15.84 0.42 -21.22
N ASN A 154 -14.52 0.56 -21.29
CA ASN A 154 -13.64 -0.37 -22.00
C ASN A 154 -13.68 -1.77 -21.37
N MET A 155 -13.60 -1.87 -20.04
CA MET A 155 -13.73 -3.15 -19.33
C MET A 155 -15.08 -3.83 -19.60
N LYS A 156 -16.18 -3.06 -19.67
CA LYS A 156 -17.51 -3.61 -20.02
C LYS A 156 -17.55 -4.15 -21.45
N LEU A 157 -16.98 -3.41 -22.40
CA LEU A 157 -16.90 -3.85 -23.80
C LEU A 157 -16.02 -5.09 -23.96
N GLU A 158 -14.89 -5.13 -23.27
CA GLU A 158 -14.00 -6.29 -23.26
C GLU A 158 -14.69 -7.52 -22.69
N LYS A 159 -15.39 -7.37 -21.55
CA LYS A 159 -16.19 -8.47 -20.99
C LYS A 159 -17.22 -8.98 -21.99
N GLN A 160 -17.94 -8.09 -22.67
CA GLN A 160 -18.92 -8.48 -23.69
C GLN A 160 -18.27 -9.24 -24.86
N TYR A 161 -17.06 -8.84 -25.26
CA TYR A 161 -16.30 -9.53 -26.29
C TYR A 161 -15.87 -10.93 -25.84
N VAL A 162 -15.32 -11.07 -24.64
CA VAL A 162 -14.94 -12.37 -24.05
C VAL A 162 -16.16 -13.28 -23.91
N ASP A 163 -17.29 -12.76 -23.41
CA ASP A 163 -18.55 -13.49 -23.30
C ASP A 163 -19.02 -14.01 -24.68
N MET A 164 -18.84 -13.21 -25.73
CA MET A 164 -19.19 -13.58 -27.10
C MET A 164 -18.31 -14.71 -27.64
N GLN A 165 -17.00 -14.66 -27.37
CA GLN A 165 -16.06 -15.71 -27.79
C GLN A 165 -16.39 -17.05 -27.11
N LEU A 166 -16.65 -17.02 -25.80
CA LEU A 166 -17.05 -18.20 -25.05
C LEU A 166 -18.38 -18.79 -25.56
N LYS A 167 -19.36 -17.94 -25.93
CA LYS A 167 -20.65 -18.38 -26.50
C LYS A 167 -20.53 -18.97 -27.90
N ARG A 168 -19.62 -18.46 -28.73
CA ARG A 168 -19.38 -18.96 -30.09
C ARG A 168 -18.70 -20.33 -30.11
N GLY A 169 -18.12 -20.74 -28.98
CA GLY A 169 -17.42 -22.01 -28.83
C GLY A 169 -15.97 -21.87 -29.27
N VAL A 170 -15.07 -22.13 -28.32
CA VAL A 170 -13.63 -22.17 -28.55
C VAL A 170 -13.21 -23.63 -28.51
N VAL A 171 -12.64 -24.10 -29.63
CA VAL A 171 -12.27 -25.51 -29.83
C VAL A 171 -11.06 -25.88 -28.97
N ASN A 172 -10.12 -24.95 -28.79
CA ASN A 172 -8.94 -25.16 -27.98
C ASN A 172 -9.27 -25.01 -26.49
N ARG A 173 -9.00 -26.06 -25.72
CA ARG A 173 -9.21 -26.08 -24.26
C ARG A 173 -8.39 -25.00 -23.55
N GLU A 174 -7.13 -24.83 -23.92
CA GLU A 174 -6.23 -23.86 -23.27
C GLU A 174 -6.71 -22.41 -23.50
N GLU A 175 -7.13 -22.10 -24.72
CA GLU A 175 -7.68 -20.79 -25.05
C GLU A 175 -9.00 -20.52 -24.31
N ARG A 176 -9.84 -21.54 -24.18
CA ARG A 176 -11.08 -21.45 -23.40
C ARG A 176 -10.81 -21.18 -21.92
N GLU A 177 -9.81 -21.84 -21.33
CA GLU A 177 -9.40 -21.61 -19.94
C GLU A 177 -8.91 -20.16 -19.74
N LYS A 178 -8.05 -19.65 -20.65
CA LYS A 178 -7.60 -18.24 -20.65
C LYS A 178 -8.77 -17.25 -20.76
N LEU A 179 -9.76 -17.53 -21.60
CA LEU A 179 -10.94 -16.67 -21.73
C LEU A 179 -11.80 -16.69 -20.47
N HIS A 180 -11.97 -17.85 -19.81
CA HIS A 180 -12.68 -17.92 -18.53
C HIS A 180 -11.94 -17.17 -17.41
N GLU A 181 -10.61 -17.29 -17.36
CA GLU A 181 -9.79 -16.51 -16.42
C GLU A 181 -9.93 -15.00 -16.67
N ASN A 182 -9.83 -14.56 -17.93
CA ASN A 182 -10.01 -13.16 -18.29
C ASN A 182 -11.43 -12.67 -17.93
N GLN A 183 -12.45 -13.47 -18.23
CA GLN A 183 -13.84 -13.17 -17.87
C GLN A 183 -14.00 -12.97 -16.35
N ALA A 184 -13.44 -13.88 -15.55
CA ALA A 184 -13.50 -13.80 -14.09
C ALA A 184 -12.75 -12.56 -13.56
N ASN A 185 -11.60 -12.23 -14.13
CA ASN A 185 -10.83 -11.05 -13.77
C ASN A 185 -11.58 -9.75 -14.09
N LEU A 186 -12.17 -9.65 -15.29
CA LEU A 186 -13.00 -8.51 -15.69
C LEU A 186 -14.25 -8.38 -14.81
N GLU A 187 -14.90 -9.48 -14.47
CA GLU A 187 -16.06 -9.47 -13.59
C GLU A 187 -15.70 -9.02 -12.17
N LYS A 188 -14.58 -9.53 -11.63
CA LYS A 188 -14.04 -9.10 -10.34
C LYS A 188 -13.73 -7.60 -10.35
N ALA A 189 -13.07 -7.12 -11.41
CA ALA A 189 -12.75 -5.70 -11.58
C ALA A 189 -14.01 -4.84 -11.61
N LEU A 190 -15.02 -5.20 -12.42
CA LEU A 190 -16.28 -4.43 -12.51
C LEU A 190 -17.08 -4.43 -11.21
N LYS A 191 -16.99 -5.50 -10.40
CA LYS A 191 -17.61 -5.57 -9.08
C LYS A 191 -16.86 -4.76 -8.02
N ALA A 192 -15.60 -4.40 -8.26
CA ALA A 192 -14.80 -3.62 -7.31
C ALA A 192 -15.18 -2.13 -7.30
N PHE A 193 -16.01 -1.63 -8.22
CA PHE A 193 -16.36 -0.21 -8.33
C PHE A 193 -17.85 0.08 -8.25
N LYS A 194 -18.14 1.30 -7.81
CA LYS A 194 -19.44 1.95 -7.93
C LYS A 194 -19.63 2.45 -9.38
N PRO A 195 -20.88 2.74 -9.81
CA PRO A 195 -21.15 3.30 -11.14
C PRO A 195 -20.43 4.63 -11.44
N ASN A 196 -20.04 5.38 -10.41
CA ASN A 196 -19.28 6.63 -10.51
C ASN A 196 -17.76 6.43 -10.60
N GLY A 197 -17.29 5.17 -10.63
CA GLY A 197 -15.87 4.81 -10.76
C GLY A 197 -15.09 4.79 -9.45
N ILE A 198 -15.71 5.11 -8.31
CA ILE A 198 -15.07 5.02 -7.00
C ILE A 198 -15.04 3.55 -6.55
N ALA A 199 -13.93 3.11 -5.94
CA ALA A 199 -13.82 1.77 -5.38
C ALA A 199 -14.92 1.48 -4.33
N ASN A 200 -15.45 0.26 -4.34
CA ASN A 200 -16.45 -0.21 -3.38
C ASN A 200 -15.84 -0.42 -1.99
N ARG A 201 -14.58 -0.86 -1.96
CA ARG A 201 -13.82 -1.12 -0.74
C ARG A 201 -12.41 -0.59 -0.93
N ILE A 202 -11.93 0.18 0.04
CA ILE A 202 -10.54 0.64 0.10
C ILE A 202 -9.98 0.16 1.43
N VAL A 203 -8.96 -0.68 1.36
CA VAL A 203 -8.23 -1.21 2.50
C VAL A 203 -6.90 -0.49 2.57
N ILE A 204 -6.54 -0.07 3.77
CA ILE A 204 -5.27 0.55 4.06
C ILE A 204 -4.50 -0.34 5.01
N THR A 205 -3.26 -0.64 4.70
CA THR A 205 -2.36 -1.37 5.58
C THR A 205 -1.30 -0.42 6.12
N LEU A 206 -1.24 -0.29 7.44
CA LEU A 206 -0.24 0.51 8.14
C LEU A 206 1.10 -0.23 8.23
N VAL A 207 2.15 0.48 8.62
CA VAL A 207 3.50 -0.11 8.81
C VAL A 207 3.55 -1.21 9.87
N ASN A 208 2.60 -1.23 10.81
CA ASN A 208 2.46 -2.29 11.81
C ASN A 208 1.66 -3.50 11.32
N GLY A 209 1.24 -3.52 10.04
CA GLY A 209 0.44 -4.59 9.45
C GLY A 209 -1.06 -4.49 9.72
N ARG A 210 -1.52 -3.50 10.50
CA ARG A 210 -2.95 -3.32 10.76
C ARG A 210 -3.67 -2.82 9.51
N GLU A 211 -4.84 -3.39 9.27
CA GLU A 211 -5.74 -2.96 8.19
C GLU A 211 -6.83 -2.02 8.68
N LEU A 212 -7.13 -0.98 7.91
CA LEU A 212 -8.20 0.00 8.12
C LEU A 212 -9.05 0.13 6.86
N MET A 213 -10.34 0.41 7.03
CA MET A 213 -11.23 0.73 5.89
C MET A 213 -11.22 2.23 5.64
N ALA A 214 -11.03 2.64 4.39
CA ALA A 214 -11.09 4.03 3.97
C ALA A 214 -12.43 4.38 3.32
N LYS A 215 -12.77 5.68 3.37
CA LYS A 215 -13.91 6.27 2.64
C LYS A 215 -13.40 7.44 1.79
N LEU A 216 -14.03 7.61 0.61
CA LEU A 216 -13.90 8.80 -0.24
C LEU A 216 -14.99 9.81 0.11
#